data_AF-A0A8R1IQG5-F1
#
_entry.id   AF-A0A8R1IQG5-F1
#
_cell.length_a   1.000
_cell.length_b   1.000
_cell.length_c   1.000
_cell.angle_alpha   90.00
_cell.angle_beta   90.00
_cell.angle_gamma   90.00
#
_symmetry.space_group_name_H-M   'P 1'
#
loop_
_entity.id
_entity.type
_entity.pdbx_description
1 polymer ?
#
loop_
_entity_poly.entity_id
_entity_poly.type
_entity_poly.pdbx_seq_one_letter_code
_entity_poly.pdbx_strand_id
1 'polypeptide(L)'
;MKSSPHRPSIELLFKRGLGSAEIARRLQISSSTVRSVVAAIKKRGDASEVKKSGRPRSVNTRNTRAIIKKRIIRNDGLSLNRMASQLGIARSTVQSIVKNDLKLKSYKLRRGQYLSDKSKAMRLEKCRKLLQHFQIVNDRGTYVKEITTYDEAVVYVIGNRKYAIIGPFSVGY
;
A
#
# COMPACT_ATOMS: atom_id res chain seq x y z
N MET A 1 21.94 9.73 -3.95
CA MET A 1 22.95 10.70 -4.41
C MET A 1 22.74 11.95 -3.59
N LYS A 2 23.76 12.41 -2.87
CA LYS A 2 23.72 13.71 -2.20
C LYS A 2 23.90 14.78 -3.28
N SER A 3 23.09 15.83 -3.26
CA SER A 3 23.26 16.97 -4.16
C SER A 3 24.64 17.59 -3.95
N SER A 4 25.29 18.04 -5.02
CA SER A 4 26.54 18.79 -4.89
C SER A 4 26.34 19.98 -3.93
N PRO A 5 27.22 20.15 -2.93
CA PRO A 5 27.05 21.12 -1.85
C PRO A 5 27.04 22.58 -2.35
N HIS A 6 27.57 22.81 -3.56
CA HIS A 6 27.67 24.15 -4.13
C HIS A 6 26.44 24.61 -4.92
N ARG A 7 25.53 23.70 -5.29
CA ARG A 7 24.34 24.04 -6.09
C ARG A 7 23.39 25.01 -5.37
N PRO A 8 23.10 24.84 -4.06
CA PRO A 8 22.30 25.82 -3.30
C PRO A 8 22.97 27.20 -3.24
N SER A 9 24.30 27.26 -3.10
CA SER A 9 25.04 28.52 -3.08
C SER A 9 24.98 29.24 -4.43
N ILE A 10 25.08 28.50 -5.54
CA ILE A 10 24.91 29.05 -6.90
C ILE A 10 23.48 29.58 -7.07
N GLU A 11 22.47 28.85 -6.61
CA GLU A 11 21.06 29.27 -6.69
C GLU A 11 20.82 30.58 -5.92
N LEU A 12 21.33 30.68 -4.69
CA LEU A 12 21.20 31.87 -3.87
C LEU A 12 21.85 33.09 -4.53
N LEU A 13 23.08 32.96 -5.02
CA LEU A 13 23.81 34.06 -5.67
C LEU A 13 23.18 34.46 -7.00
N PHE A 14 22.64 33.49 -7.74
CA PHE A 14 21.92 33.77 -8.98
C PHE A 14 20.60 34.52 -8.72
N LYS A 15 19.84 34.13 -7.68
CA LYS A 15 18.62 34.85 -7.25
C LYS A 15 18.91 36.27 -6.76
N ARG A 16 20.10 36.52 -6.20
CA ARG A 16 20.60 37.86 -5.84
C ARG A 16 21.04 38.71 -7.04
N GLY A 17 20.91 38.19 -8.27
CA GLY A 17 21.22 38.93 -9.51
C GLY A 17 22.68 38.90 -9.95
N LEU A 18 23.53 38.06 -9.34
CA LEU A 18 24.94 37.98 -9.73
C LEU A 18 25.13 37.25 -11.06
N GLY A 19 26.03 37.78 -11.90
CA GLY A 19 26.42 37.14 -13.16
C GLY A 19 27.19 35.83 -12.94
N SER A 20 27.06 34.87 -13.88
CA SER A 20 27.66 33.54 -13.74
C SER A 20 29.19 33.54 -13.59
N ALA A 21 29.89 34.51 -14.19
CA ALA A 21 31.34 34.66 -14.05
C ALA A 21 31.73 35.09 -12.63
N GLU A 22 30.94 35.99 -12.03
CA GLU A 22 31.15 36.46 -10.66
C GLU A 22 30.90 35.34 -9.64
N ILE A 23 29.86 34.55 -9.86
CA ILE A 23 29.55 33.38 -9.03
C ILE A 23 30.69 32.36 -9.08
N ALA A 24 31.23 32.09 -10.27
CA ALA A 24 32.35 31.18 -10.45
C ALA A 24 33.62 31.64 -9.69
N ARG A 25 33.92 32.95 -9.73
CA ARG A 25 35.05 33.54 -8.99
C ARG A 25 34.86 33.42 -7.48
N ARG A 26 33.68 33.80 -6.95
CA ARG A 26 33.41 33.77 -5.50
C ARG A 26 33.40 32.37 -4.91
N LEU A 27 32.84 31.40 -5.64
CA LEU A 27 32.75 30.02 -5.17
C LEU A 27 33.98 29.18 -5.53
N GLN A 28 34.92 29.71 -6.34
CA GLN A 28 36.06 28.98 -6.88
C GLN A 28 35.67 27.67 -7.60
N ILE A 29 34.61 27.74 -8.41
CA ILE A 29 34.07 26.59 -9.17
C ILE A 29 34.22 26.88 -10.66
N SER A 30 34.41 25.82 -11.46
CA SER A 30 34.46 25.94 -12.91
C SER A 30 33.25 26.72 -13.47
N SER A 31 33.52 27.65 -14.38
CA SER A 31 32.48 28.45 -15.05
C SER A 31 31.49 27.58 -15.83
N SER A 32 31.92 26.40 -16.30
CA SER A 32 31.08 25.42 -16.98
C SER A 32 29.99 24.85 -16.07
N THR A 33 30.33 24.53 -14.82
CA THR A 33 29.39 24.04 -13.82
C THR A 33 28.37 25.11 -13.46
N VAL A 34 28.82 26.34 -13.20
CA VAL A 34 27.92 27.46 -12.87
C VAL A 34 26.95 27.74 -14.01
N ARG A 35 27.42 27.78 -15.26
CA ARG A 35 26.55 27.97 -16.44
C ARG A 35 25.54 26.84 -16.59
N SER A 36 25.95 25.60 -16.38
CA SER A 36 25.06 24.43 -16.46
C SER A 36 23.97 24.47 -15.39
N VAL A 37 24.31 24.89 -14.17
CA VAL A 37 23.36 25.04 -13.06
C VAL A 37 22.40 26.20 -13.33
N VAL A 38 22.90 27.36 -13.76
CA VAL A 38 22.06 28.53 -14.10
C VAL A 38 21.11 28.20 -15.25
N ALA A 39 21.56 27.47 -16.27
CA ALA A 39 20.70 26.98 -17.35
C ALA A 39 19.62 26.01 -16.83
N ALA A 40 19.95 25.15 -15.86
CA ALA A 40 18.97 24.29 -15.21
C ALA A 40 17.93 25.08 -14.40
N ILE A 41 18.37 26.09 -13.63
CA ILE A 41 17.48 26.98 -12.86
C ILE A 41 16.55 27.74 -13.80
N LYS A 42 17.06 28.30 -14.91
CA LYS A 42 16.23 29.01 -15.91
C LYS A 42 15.19 28.08 -16.56
N LYS A 43 15.51 26.80 -16.74
CA LYS A 43 14.63 25.83 -17.41
C LYS A 43 13.60 25.18 -16.47
N ARG A 44 13.96 24.87 -15.22
CA ARG A 44 13.13 24.11 -14.27
C ARG A 44 12.64 24.92 -13.07
N GLY A 45 13.27 26.06 -12.80
CA GLY A 45 12.99 26.93 -11.65
C GLY A 45 13.83 26.62 -10.40
N ASP A 46 14.60 25.54 -10.38
CA ASP A 46 15.39 25.11 -9.22
C ASP A 46 16.79 24.61 -9.60
N ALA A 47 17.70 24.59 -8.62
CA ALA A 47 19.03 24.03 -8.80
C ALA A 47 19.10 22.54 -8.45
N SER A 48 17.96 21.85 -8.26
CA SER A 48 17.95 20.46 -7.83
C SER A 48 18.63 19.53 -8.85
N GLU A 49 19.27 18.46 -8.36
CA GLU A 49 19.85 17.45 -9.23
C GLU A 49 18.77 16.53 -9.79
N VAL A 50 18.82 16.35 -11.11
CA VAL A 50 17.89 15.48 -11.82
C VAL A 50 18.39 14.06 -11.73
N LYS A 51 17.54 13.15 -11.26
CA LYS A 51 17.82 11.72 -11.32
C LYS A 51 18.01 11.32 -12.78
N LYS A 52 19.19 10.80 -13.10
CA LYS A 52 19.47 10.24 -14.42
C LYS A 52 18.56 9.04 -14.66
N SER A 53 18.13 8.86 -15.91
CA SER A 53 17.48 7.62 -16.32
C SER A 53 18.47 6.48 -16.12
N GLY A 54 18.04 5.45 -15.38
CA GLY A 54 18.80 4.22 -15.26
C GLY A 54 18.69 3.37 -16.53
N ARG A 55 19.38 2.23 -16.53
CA ARG A 55 19.26 1.23 -17.60
C ARG A 55 17.79 0.79 -17.76
N PRO A 56 17.25 0.72 -18.98
CA PRO A 56 15.92 0.19 -19.20
C PRO A 56 15.83 -1.28 -18.74
N ARG A 57 14.69 -1.67 -18.17
CA ARG A 57 14.45 -3.05 -17.72
C ARG A 57 14.02 -3.91 -18.90
N SER A 58 14.75 -5.00 -19.17
CA SER A 58 14.46 -5.91 -20.30
C SER A 58 13.32 -6.88 -20.02
N VAL A 59 13.31 -7.53 -18.85
CA VAL A 59 12.34 -8.59 -18.53
C VAL A 59 11.16 -8.04 -17.71
N ASN A 60 11.43 -7.20 -16.71
CA ASN A 60 10.42 -6.54 -15.90
C ASN A 60 9.89 -5.28 -16.60
N THR A 61 9.25 -5.49 -17.74
CA THR A 61 8.57 -4.46 -18.51
C THR A 61 7.17 -4.19 -17.95
N ARG A 62 6.55 -3.09 -18.37
CA ARG A 62 5.14 -2.79 -18.03
C ARG A 62 4.20 -3.90 -18.50
N ASN A 63 4.46 -4.47 -19.68
CA ASN A 63 3.64 -5.55 -20.24
C ASN A 63 3.73 -6.83 -19.39
N THR A 64 4.94 -7.26 -19.04
CA THR A 64 5.15 -8.43 -18.17
C THR A 64 4.41 -8.28 -16.85
N ARG A 65 4.48 -7.09 -16.21
CA ARG A 65 3.73 -6.82 -14.97
C ARG A 65 2.22 -6.92 -15.17
N ALA A 66 1.69 -6.39 -16.28
CA ALA A 66 0.27 -6.45 -16.59
C ALA A 66 -0.20 -7.90 -16.79
N ILE A 67 0.58 -8.73 -17.50
CA ILE A 67 0.28 -10.15 -17.71
C ILE A 67 0.26 -10.90 -16.37
N ILE A 68 1.27 -10.72 -15.54
CA ILE A 68 1.35 -11.34 -14.19
C ILE A 68 0.15 -10.92 -13.34
N LYS A 69 -0.18 -9.62 -13.31
CA LYS A 69 -1.33 -9.10 -12.55
C LYS A 69 -2.65 -9.74 -13.03
N LYS A 70 -2.87 -9.82 -14.34
CA LYS A 70 -4.07 -10.46 -14.92
C LYS A 70 -4.14 -11.96 -14.63
N ARG A 71 -3.00 -12.67 -14.53
CA ARG A 71 -2.98 -14.09 -14.16
C ARG A 71 -3.38 -14.29 -12.70
N ILE A 72 -2.86 -13.47 -11.79
CA ILE A 72 -3.19 -13.55 -10.36
C ILE A 72 -4.65 -13.21 -10.10
N ILE A 73 -5.20 -12.18 -10.74
CA ILE A 73 -6.62 -11.81 -10.57
C ILE A 73 -7.55 -12.93 -11.03
N ARG A 74 -7.19 -13.66 -12.09
CA ARG A 74 -8.00 -14.80 -12.58
C ARG A 74 -7.90 -16.01 -11.67
N ASN A 75 -6.74 -16.24 -11.06
CA ASN A 75 -6.52 -17.34 -10.14
C ASN A 75 -5.37 -16.99 -9.19
N ASP A 76 -5.72 -16.70 -7.93
CA ASP A 76 -4.80 -16.28 -6.87
C ASP A 76 -4.08 -17.46 -6.19
N GLY A 77 -4.53 -18.69 -6.41
CA GLY A 77 -3.91 -19.93 -5.96
C GLY A 77 -2.75 -20.43 -6.83
N LEU A 78 -2.28 -19.63 -7.80
CA LEU A 78 -1.23 -20.04 -8.74
C LEU A 78 0.17 -20.04 -8.13
N SER A 79 0.94 -21.09 -8.42
CA SER A 79 2.37 -21.16 -8.13
C SER A 79 3.17 -20.18 -9.00
N LEU A 80 4.05 -19.39 -8.37
CA LEU A 80 4.97 -18.50 -9.07
C LEU A 80 5.94 -19.26 -9.99
N ASN A 81 6.31 -20.50 -9.64
CA ASN A 81 7.19 -21.33 -10.49
C ASN A 81 6.49 -21.73 -11.79
N ARG A 82 5.20 -22.10 -11.69
CA ARG A 82 4.40 -22.43 -12.87
C ARG A 82 4.24 -21.22 -13.78
N MET A 83 3.98 -20.05 -13.18
CA MET A 83 3.86 -18.80 -13.91
C MET A 83 5.17 -18.40 -14.60
N ALA A 84 6.30 -18.57 -13.93
CA ALA A 84 7.63 -18.31 -14.46
C ALA A 84 7.95 -19.21 -15.67
N SER A 85 7.69 -20.52 -15.54
CA SER A 85 7.90 -21.51 -16.61
C SER A 85 7.07 -21.18 -17.84
N GLN A 86 5.78 -20.85 -17.65
CA GLN A 86 4.88 -20.48 -18.74
C GLN A 86 5.24 -19.16 -19.44
N LEU A 87 5.97 -18.27 -18.76
CA LEU A 87 6.41 -17.00 -19.35
C LEU A 87 7.84 -17.07 -19.90
N GLY A 88 8.56 -18.18 -19.69
CA GLY A 88 9.97 -18.30 -20.04
C GLY A 88 10.88 -17.35 -19.25
N ILE A 89 10.48 -16.96 -18.03
CA ILE A 89 11.18 -15.98 -17.21
C ILE A 89 11.71 -16.65 -15.94
N ALA A 90 12.85 -16.19 -15.43
CA ALA A 90 13.37 -16.63 -14.15
C ALA A 90 12.37 -16.38 -13.00
N ARG A 91 12.18 -17.39 -12.14
CA ARG A 91 11.30 -17.31 -10.95
C ARG A 91 11.56 -16.08 -10.09
N SER A 92 12.84 -15.76 -9.85
CA SER A 92 13.26 -14.61 -9.04
C SER A 92 12.71 -13.29 -9.55
N THR A 93 12.56 -13.16 -10.87
CA THR A 93 12.01 -11.96 -11.51
C THR A 93 10.50 -11.89 -11.30
N VAL A 94 9.78 -12.99 -11.47
CA VAL A 94 8.33 -13.06 -11.18
C VAL A 94 8.07 -12.74 -9.71
N GLN A 95 8.84 -13.33 -8.80
CA GLN A 95 8.74 -13.06 -7.37
C GLN A 95 9.01 -11.59 -7.04
N SER A 96 10.04 -11.00 -7.64
CA SER A 96 10.35 -9.58 -7.46
C SER A 96 9.24 -8.68 -7.97
N ILE A 97 8.62 -9.01 -9.10
CA ILE A 97 7.47 -8.27 -9.62
C ILE A 97 6.29 -8.33 -8.64
N VAL A 98 5.94 -9.52 -8.17
CA VAL A 98 4.80 -9.72 -7.26
C VAL A 98 5.01 -8.98 -5.93
N LYS A 99 6.21 -9.11 -5.35
CA LYS A 99 6.53 -8.50 -4.04
C LYS A 99 6.78 -7.00 -4.13
N ASN A 100 7.63 -6.56 -5.06
CA ASN A 100 8.14 -5.18 -5.07
C ASN A 100 7.31 -4.24 -5.94
N ASP A 101 6.82 -4.70 -7.08
CA ASP A 101 6.07 -3.84 -8.01
C ASP A 101 4.56 -3.93 -7.80
N LEU A 102 4.01 -5.13 -7.58
CA LEU A 102 2.58 -5.34 -7.32
C LEU A 102 2.19 -5.27 -5.84
N LYS A 103 3.18 -5.32 -4.93
CA LYS A 103 2.99 -5.24 -3.47
C LYS A 103 2.06 -6.31 -2.91
N LEU A 104 2.02 -7.49 -3.53
CA LEU A 104 1.20 -8.61 -3.09
C LEU A 104 1.95 -9.49 -2.10
N LYS A 105 1.22 -10.07 -1.15
CA LYS A 105 1.71 -11.05 -0.18
C LYS A 105 0.96 -12.36 -0.35
N SER A 106 1.67 -13.47 -0.26
CA SER A 106 1.08 -14.80 -0.25
C SER A 106 0.54 -15.09 1.15
N TYR A 107 -0.76 -15.37 1.25
CA TYR A 107 -1.41 -15.77 2.49
C TYR A 107 -1.75 -17.27 2.46
N LYS A 108 -1.77 -17.88 3.64
CA LYS A 108 -2.24 -19.27 3.81
C LYS A 108 -3.77 -19.25 3.89
N LEU A 109 -4.44 -19.98 3.01
CA LEU A 109 -5.88 -20.18 3.06
C LEU A 109 -6.25 -20.94 4.34
N ARG A 110 -7.25 -20.44 5.08
CA ARG A 110 -7.83 -21.13 6.24
C ARG A 110 -8.96 -22.03 5.76
N ARG A 111 -9.05 -23.23 6.33
CA ARG A 111 -10.18 -24.13 6.07
C ARG A 111 -11.39 -23.61 6.85
N GLY A 112 -12.54 -23.57 6.18
CA GLY A 112 -13.83 -23.24 6.78
C GLY A 112 -14.87 -24.27 6.38
N GLN A 113 -16.06 -24.18 6.98
CA GLN A 113 -17.19 -25.03 6.61
C GLN A 113 -17.62 -24.76 5.16
N TYR A 114 -17.80 -25.82 4.38
CA TYR A 114 -18.38 -25.71 3.04
C TYR A 114 -19.86 -25.32 3.15
N LEU A 115 -20.27 -24.26 2.45
CA LEU A 115 -21.65 -23.78 2.44
C LEU A 115 -22.32 -24.13 1.12
N SER A 116 -23.43 -24.88 1.21
CA SER A 116 -24.35 -25.06 0.07
C SER A 116 -24.99 -23.71 -0.30
N ASP A 117 -25.47 -23.59 -1.53
CA ASP A 117 -26.13 -22.35 -1.98
C ASP A 117 -27.41 -22.06 -1.18
N LYS A 118 -28.15 -23.11 -0.79
CA LYS A 118 -29.29 -22.99 0.15
C LYS A 118 -28.84 -22.40 1.49
N SER A 119 -27.76 -22.90 2.07
CA SER A 119 -27.21 -22.39 3.32
C SER A 119 -26.74 -20.93 3.21
N LYS A 120 -26.15 -20.54 2.07
CA LYS A 120 -25.77 -19.13 1.80
C LYS A 120 -26.99 -18.22 1.77
N ALA A 121 -28.06 -18.63 1.08
CA ALA A 121 -29.30 -17.86 0.98
C ALA A 121 -29.95 -17.68 2.36
N MET A 122 -30.10 -18.76 3.13
CA MET A 122 -30.65 -18.70 4.49
C MET A 122 -29.83 -17.80 5.42
N ARG A 123 -28.50 -17.87 5.34
CA ARG A 123 -27.61 -17.00 6.14
C ARG A 123 -27.79 -15.54 5.76
N LEU A 124 -27.86 -15.23 4.47
CA LEU A 124 -28.06 -13.86 3.98
C LEU A 124 -29.40 -13.28 4.44
N GLU A 125 -30.47 -14.05 4.34
CA GLU A 125 -31.80 -13.64 4.79
C GLU A 125 -31.83 -13.40 6.31
N LYS A 126 -31.25 -14.32 7.10
CA LYS A 126 -31.13 -14.17 8.56
C LYS A 126 -30.36 -12.91 8.92
N CYS A 127 -29.22 -12.65 8.28
CA CYS A 127 -28.44 -11.44 8.51
C CYS A 127 -29.22 -10.16 8.15
N ARG A 128 -30.00 -10.15 7.06
CA ARG A 128 -30.84 -9.00 6.68
C ARG A 128 -31.93 -8.71 7.72
N LYS A 129 -32.63 -9.74 8.18
CA LYS A 129 -33.67 -9.61 9.23
C LYS A 129 -33.09 -9.10 10.53
N LEU A 130 -31.92 -9.62 10.94
CA LEU A 130 -31.20 -9.15 12.12
C LEU A 130 -30.79 -7.68 11.97
N LEU A 131 -30.21 -7.29 10.83
CA LEU A 131 -29.82 -5.89 10.59
C LEU A 131 -31.02 -4.94 10.63
N GLN A 132 -32.15 -5.31 10.02
CA GLN A 132 -33.38 -4.52 10.06
C GLN A 132 -33.92 -4.38 11.50
N HIS A 133 -33.95 -5.50 12.24
CA HIS A 133 -34.37 -5.50 13.64
C HIS A 133 -33.50 -4.57 14.50
N PHE A 134 -32.17 -4.58 14.31
CA PHE A 134 -31.26 -3.70 15.05
C PHE A 134 -31.28 -2.24 14.56
N GLN A 135 -31.54 -1.97 13.28
CA GLN A 135 -31.67 -0.59 12.76
C GLN A 135 -32.94 0.10 13.28
N ILE A 136 -34.06 -0.62 13.37
CA ILE A 136 -35.33 -0.12 13.95
C ILE A 136 -35.19 0.25 15.44
N VAL A 137 -34.20 -0.35 16.13
CA VAL A 137 -33.91 -0.10 17.54
C VAL A 137 -33.02 1.14 17.73
N ASN A 138 -32.19 1.50 16.75
CA ASN A 138 -31.32 2.69 16.81
C ASN A 138 -32.08 4.03 16.73
N ASP A 139 -33.20 4.09 16.00
CA ASP A 139 -34.02 5.31 15.90
C ASP A 139 -34.78 5.66 17.20
N ARG A 140 -34.83 4.71 18.15
CA ARG A 140 -35.47 4.88 19.48
C ARG A 140 -34.45 5.04 20.63
N GLY A 141 -33.19 5.35 20.32
CA GLY A 141 -32.17 5.70 21.31
C GLY A 141 -31.90 4.64 22.38
N THR A 142 -32.29 3.39 22.17
CA THR A 142 -32.21 2.33 23.17
C THR A 142 -31.29 1.22 22.70
N TYR A 143 -30.18 1.08 23.42
CA TYR A 143 -29.11 0.11 23.23
C TYR A 143 -29.62 -1.34 23.29
N VAL A 144 -28.99 -2.24 22.53
CA VAL A 144 -29.26 -3.68 22.52
C VAL A 144 -29.27 -4.20 23.98
N LYS A 145 -30.46 -4.43 24.51
CA LYS A 145 -30.71 -4.95 25.85
C LYS A 145 -30.50 -6.47 25.79
N GLU A 146 -29.25 -6.90 25.97
CA GLU A 146 -28.85 -8.30 26.20
C GLU A 146 -29.07 -9.29 25.03
N ILE A 147 -27.97 -9.74 24.41
CA ILE A 147 -27.98 -10.96 23.59
C ILE A 147 -27.25 -12.04 24.39
N THR A 148 -28.00 -12.90 25.06
CA THR A 148 -27.46 -14.07 25.76
C THR A 148 -27.29 -15.19 24.73
N THR A 149 -26.05 -15.49 24.33
CA THR A 149 -25.73 -16.65 23.50
C THR A 149 -25.24 -17.79 24.38
N TYR A 150 -25.82 -18.97 24.22
CA TYR A 150 -25.62 -20.12 25.12
C TYR A 150 -24.35 -20.93 24.82
N ASP A 151 -23.62 -20.56 23.77
CA ASP A 151 -22.53 -21.33 23.19
C ASP A 151 -21.15 -20.84 23.66
N GLU A 152 -21.07 -20.29 24.89
CA GLU A 152 -19.84 -19.89 25.64
C GLU A 152 -19.41 -18.40 25.66
N ALA A 153 -20.30 -17.42 25.43
CA ALA A 153 -20.01 -16.03 25.80
C ALA A 153 -21.27 -15.18 25.98
N VAL A 154 -21.30 -14.32 27.01
CA VAL A 154 -22.24 -13.19 27.10
C VAL A 154 -21.50 -11.94 26.69
N VAL A 155 -21.92 -11.29 25.60
CA VAL A 155 -21.29 -10.06 25.10
C VAL A 155 -22.11 -8.86 25.54
N TYR A 156 -21.59 -8.11 26.51
CA TYR A 156 -22.15 -6.82 26.92
C TYR A 156 -21.49 -5.69 26.11
N VAL A 157 -22.27 -4.97 25.30
CA VAL A 157 -21.81 -3.75 24.62
C VAL A 157 -22.48 -2.54 25.27
N ILE A 158 -21.76 -1.87 26.16
CA ILE A 158 -22.22 -0.64 26.83
C ILE A 158 -21.36 0.54 26.34
N GLY A 159 -21.92 1.37 25.46
CA GLY A 159 -21.30 2.61 24.97
C GLY A 159 -20.11 2.43 24.00
N ASN A 160 -19.33 3.50 23.80
CA ASN A 160 -18.22 3.60 22.83
C ASN A 160 -16.93 2.87 23.22
N ARG A 161 -16.91 2.06 24.29
CA ARG A 161 -15.75 1.25 24.69
C ARG A 161 -16.14 -0.23 24.72
N LYS A 162 -15.44 -1.03 23.90
CA LYS A 162 -15.61 -2.49 23.85
C LYS A 162 -14.91 -3.11 25.06
N TYR A 163 -15.65 -3.81 25.91
CA TYR A 163 -15.07 -4.74 26.89
C TYR A 163 -15.41 -6.16 26.46
N ALA A 164 -14.41 -7.04 26.42
CA ALA A 164 -14.57 -8.48 26.29
C ALA A 164 -14.08 -9.10 27.60
N ILE A 165 -14.97 -9.73 28.36
CA ILE A 165 -14.59 -10.56 29.51
C ILE A 165 -14.45 -12.00 28.99
N ILE A 166 -13.32 -12.61 29.32
CA ILE A 166 -12.90 -13.94 28.88
C ILE A 166 -13.17 -14.94 30.02
N GLY A 167 -13.97 -15.97 29.76
CA GLY A 167 -13.89 -17.27 30.45
C GLY A 167 -14.44 -17.37 31.89
N PRO A 168 -14.67 -18.60 32.39
CA PRO A 168 -15.65 -18.91 33.43
C PRO A 168 -15.15 -18.54 34.83
N PHE A 169 -16.02 -17.95 35.66
CA PHE A 169 -15.79 -17.97 37.10
C PHE A 169 -16.26 -19.32 37.61
N SER A 170 -15.29 -20.21 37.84
CA SER A 170 -15.46 -21.49 38.52
C SER A 170 -16.20 -21.26 39.84
N VAL A 171 -17.29 -22.01 40.07
CA VAL A 171 -17.87 -22.15 41.42
C VAL A 171 -16.84 -22.92 42.25
N GLY A 172 -16.29 -22.27 43.27
CA GLY A 172 -15.29 -22.85 44.17
C GLY A 172 -15.72 -22.64 45.62
N TYR A 173 -16.07 -23.76 46.25
CA TYR A 173 -16.50 -24.03 47.63
C TYR A 173 -17.93 -23.65 48.01
#